data_AF-E1ZYA0-F1
#
_entry.id   AF-E1ZYA0-F1
#
_cell.length_a   1.000
_cell.length_b   1.000
_cell.length_c   1.000
_cell.angle_alpha   90.00
_cell.angle_beta   90.00
_cell.angle_gamma   90.00
#
_symmetry.space_group_name_H-M   'P 1'
#
loop_
_entity.id
_entity.type
_entity.pdbx_description
1 polymer ?
#
loop_
_entity_poly.entity_id
_entity_poly.type
_entity_poly.pdbx_seq_one_letter_code
_entity_poly.pdbx_strand_id
1 'polypeptide(L)'
;VFVDTGEIWSRLFDHRPFVQGEITFFLREFQEKRADREVERLFKILEYSTELKESQLDRTEQLGDCHLPSLKANVDVALSMCSRVLQREENFDSDSVLNENRLARRKEWEKFINDMSDKCQRVDQTFQEKENEIQEFYVDLEKKLHITP
;
A
#
# COMPACT_ATOMS: atom_id res chain seq x y z
N VAL A 1 -1.28 -94.60 -28.15
CA VAL A 1 -2.66 -94.29 -28.59
C VAL A 1 -3.58 -93.90 -27.42
N PHE A 2 -3.69 -94.70 -26.34
CA PHE A 2 -4.57 -94.37 -25.19
C PHE A 2 -4.07 -93.23 -24.28
N VAL A 3 -2.77 -92.93 -24.27
CA VAL A 3 -2.21 -91.85 -23.45
C VAL A 3 -2.62 -90.47 -23.97
N ASP A 4 -2.57 -90.26 -25.30
CA ASP A 4 -2.97 -89.00 -25.94
C ASP A 4 -4.46 -88.67 -25.72
N THR A 5 -5.32 -89.69 -25.71
CA THR A 5 -6.77 -89.49 -25.52
C THR A 5 -7.10 -89.07 -24.09
N GLY A 6 -6.36 -89.57 -23.09
CA GLY A 6 -6.49 -89.12 -21.70
C GLY A 6 -5.99 -87.68 -21.50
N GLU A 7 -4.92 -87.29 -22.19
CA GLU A 7 -4.38 -85.92 -22.15
C GLU A 7 -5.31 -84.92 -22.82
N ILE A 8 -5.92 -85.28 -23.96
CA ILE A 8 -6.92 -84.45 -24.63
C ILE A 8 -8.16 -84.29 -23.73
N TRP A 9 -8.62 -85.36 -23.07
CA TRP A 9 -9.77 -85.31 -22.18
C TRP A 9 -9.53 -84.42 -20.96
N SER A 10 -8.36 -84.54 -20.30
CA SER A 10 -8.05 -83.69 -19.14
C SER A 10 -7.95 -82.21 -19.52
N ARG A 11 -7.37 -81.89 -20.68
CA ARG A 11 -7.32 -80.50 -21.17
C ARG A 11 -8.69 -79.92 -21.51
N LEU A 12 -9.61 -80.75 -22.01
CA LEU A 12 -10.95 -80.30 -22.40
C LEU A 12 -11.93 -80.25 -21.23
N PHE A 13 -11.84 -81.17 -20.27
CA PHE A 13 -12.87 -81.38 -19.26
C PHE A 13 -12.38 -81.29 -17.81
N ASP A 14 -11.07 -81.27 -17.55
CA ASP A 14 -10.56 -80.96 -16.21
C ASP A 14 -10.36 -79.45 -16.05
N HIS A 15 -11.44 -78.76 -15.68
CA HIS A 15 -11.44 -77.31 -15.48
C HIS A 15 -10.80 -76.88 -14.16
N ARG A 16 -10.42 -77.81 -13.28
CA ARG A 16 -9.85 -77.48 -11.96
C ARG A 16 -8.64 -76.55 -12.04
N PRO A 17 -7.67 -76.73 -12.96
CA PRO A 17 -6.53 -75.81 -13.08
C PRO A 17 -6.96 -74.39 -13.47
N PHE A 18 -7.93 -74.26 -14.37
CA PHE A 18 -8.46 -72.96 -14.78
C PHE A 18 -9.19 -72.27 -13.62
N VAL A 19 -10.15 -72.96 -12.99
CA VAL A 19 -10.93 -72.41 -11.88
C VAL A 19 -10.02 -72.05 -10.70
N GLN A 20 -9.03 -72.88 -10.39
CA GLN A 20 -8.05 -72.58 -9.34
C GLN A 20 -7.20 -71.34 -9.69
N GLY A 21 -6.83 -71.18 -10.95
CA GLY A 21 -6.15 -69.98 -11.45
C GLY A 21 -6.97 -68.71 -11.24
N GLU A 22 -8.25 -68.73 -11.63
CA GLU A 22 -9.17 -67.60 -11.44
C GLU A 22 -9.40 -67.28 -9.96
N ILE A 23 -9.58 -68.29 -9.10
CA ILE A 23 -9.73 -68.09 -7.65
C ILE A 23 -8.46 -67.46 -7.07
N THR A 24 -7.28 -67.94 -7.47
CA THR A 24 -6.00 -67.41 -6.98
C THR A 24 -5.78 -65.98 -7.45
N PHE A 25 -6.12 -65.68 -8.71
CA PHE A 25 -6.07 -64.32 -9.26
C PHE A 25 -7.03 -63.39 -8.51
N PHE A 26 -8.26 -63.83 -8.27
CA PHE A 26 -9.25 -63.05 -7.53
C PHE A 26 -8.78 -62.73 -6.10
N LEU A 27 -8.28 -63.72 -5.36
CA LEU A 27 -7.73 -63.50 -4.01
C LEU A 27 -6.54 -62.53 -4.03
N ARG A 28 -5.62 -62.69 -4.98
CA ARG A 28 -4.46 -61.81 -5.12
C ARG A 28 -4.85 -60.37 -5.43
N GLU A 29 -5.76 -60.15 -6.39
CA GLU A 29 -6.14 -58.79 -6.78
C GLU A 29 -7.01 -58.09 -5.74
N PHE A 30 -7.91 -58.83 -5.08
CA PHE A 30 -8.95 -58.21 -4.24
C PHE A 30 -8.69 -58.30 -2.73
N GLN A 31 -7.88 -59.24 -2.26
CA GLN A 31 -7.46 -59.30 -0.85
C GLN A 31 -6.01 -58.85 -0.68
N GLU A 32 -5.07 -59.44 -1.43
CA GLU A 32 -3.64 -59.21 -1.17
C GLU A 32 -3.14 -57.85 -1.68
N LYS A 33 -3.49 -57.46 -2.92
CA LYS A 33 -3.03 -56.20 -3.53
C LYS A 33 -3.74 -54.96 -2.99
N ARG A 34 -5.03 -55.08 -2.66
CA ARG A 34 -5.80 -53.98 -2.08
C ARG A 34 -5.42 -53.73 -0.63
N ALA A 35 -5.12 -54.80 0.11
CA ALA A 35 -4.88 -54.77 1.55
C ALA A 35 -5.99 -53.97 2.27
N ASP A 36 -5.66 -53.34 3.40
CA ASP A 36 -6.60 -52.54 4.18
C ASP A 36 -6.63 -51.04 3.79
N ARG A 37 -6.20 -50.70 2.57
CA ARG A 37 -6.09 -49.29 2.13
C ARG A 37 -7.41 -48.52 2.20
N GLU A 38 -8.52 -49.18 1.89
CA GLU A 38 -9.86 -48.58 1.97
C GLU A 38 -10.27 -48.33 3.42
N VAL A 39 -9.95 -49.27 4.32
CA VAL A 39 -10.18 -49.15 5.76
C VAL A 39 -9.35 -48.00 6.35
N GLU A 40 -8.07 -47.92 6.00
CA GLU A 40 -7.19 -46.82 6.43
C GLU A 40 -7.72 -45.45 5.95
N ARG A 41 -8.22 -45.37 4.71
CA ARG A 41 -8.87 -44.15 4.20
C ARG A 41 -10.12 -43.79 4.97
N LEU A 42 -10.96 -44.77 5.31
CA LEU A 42 -12.16 -44.53 6.11
C LEU A 42 -11.80 -44.01 7.51
N PHE A 43 -10.75 -44.57 8.14
CA PHE A 43 -10.25 -44.06 9.42
C PHE A 43 -9.74 -42.62 9.31
N LYS A 44 -8.99 -42.27 8.25
CA LYS A 44 -8.55 -40.88 8.02
C LYS A 44 -9.72 -39.92 7.81
N ILE A 45 -10.73 -40.33 7.05
CA ILE A 45 -11.93 -39.52 6.84
C ILE A 45 -12.68 -39.33 8.17
N LEU A 46 -12.80 -40.39 8.98
CA LEU A 46 -13.42 -40.31 10.30
C LEU A 46 -12.64 -39.36 11.22
N GLU A 47 -11.31 -39.47 11.25
CA GLU A 47 -10.42 -38.59 12.00
C GLU A 47 -10.63 -37.13 11.60
N TYR A 48 -10.54 -36.80 10.31
CA TYR A 48 -10.76 -35.43 9.84
C TYR A 48 -12.18 -34.91 10.13
N SER A 49 -13.20 -35.73 9.92
CA SER A 49 -14.58 -35.36 10.21
C SER A 49 -14.78 -35.07 11.70
N THR A 50 -14.16 -35.87 12.55
CA THR A 50 -14.23 -35.71 14.01
C THR A 50 -13.46 -34.46 14.44
N GLU A 51 -12.23 -34.26 13.95
CA GLU A 51 -11.42 -33.09 14.27
C GLU A 51 -12.10 -31.78 13.83
N LEU A 52 -12.66 -31.77 12.61
CA LEU A 52 -13.42 -30.63 12.10
C LEU A 52 -14.60 -30.31 13.01
N LYS A 53 -15.41 -31.32 13.35
CA LYS A 53 -16.61 -31.17 14.17
C LYS A 53 -16.30 -30.76 15.60
N GLU A 54 -15.27 -31.34 16.22
CA GLU A 54 -15.00 -31.18 17.65
C GLU A 54 -14.10 -29.99 17.98
N SER A 55 -13.32 -29.48 17.02
CA SER A 55 -12.33 -28.44 17.34
C SER A 55 -12.23 -27.32 16.31
N GLN A 56 -12.19 -27.64 15.01
CA GLN A 56 -11.81 -26.63 14.01
C GLN A 56 -12.93 -25.63 13.74
N LEU A 57 -14.20 -26.07 13.79
CA LEU A 57 -15.35 -25.16 13.62
C LEU A 57 -15.42 -24.13 14.75
N ASP A 58 -15.45 -24.59 16.00
CA ASP A 58 -15.48 -23.71 17.18
C ASP A 58 -14.27 -22.78 17.23
N ARG A 59 -13.08 -23.30 16.91
CA ARG A 59 -11.86 -22.49 16.83
C ARG A 59 -11.96 -21.40 15.76
N THR A 60 -12.52 -21.73 14.59
CA THR A 60 -12.68 -20.77 13.49
C THR A 60 -13.67 -19.68 13.87
N GLU A 61 -14.78 -20.04 14.51
CA GLU A 61 -15.77 -19.09 15.02
C GLU A 61 -15.15 -18.16 16.06
N GLN A 62 -14.45 -18.70 17.07
CA GLN A 62 -13.79 -17.91 18.11
C GLN A 62 -12.73 -16.95 17.54
N LEU A 63 -11.89 -17.42 16.62
CA LEU A 63 -10.89 -16.56 15.98
C LEU A 63 -11.57 -15.47 15.12
N GLY A 64 -12.66 -15.82 14.44
CA GLY A 64 -13.50 -14.86 13.72
C GLY A 64 -14.03 -13.77 14.65
N ASP A 65 -14.67 -14.15 15.74
CA ASP A 65 -15.26 -13.24 16.72
C ASP A 65 -14.22 -12.38 17.43
N CYS A 66 -13.02 -12.89 17.66
CA CYS A 66 -11.94 -12.13 18.30
C CYS A 66 -11.31 -11.11 17.35
N HIS A 67 -11.08 -11.47 16.09
CA HIS A 67 -10.22 -10.68 15.20
C HIS A 67 -10.97 -9.85 14.17
N LEU A 68 -12.11 -10.34 13.64
CA LEU A 68 -12.85 -9.62 12.60
C LEU A 68 -13.43 -8.28 13.08
N PRO A 69 -13.96 -8.13 14.30
CA PRO A 69 -14.47 -6.83 14.77
C PRO A 69 -13.38 -5.77 14.85
N SER A 70 -12.20 -6.14 15.36
CA SER A 70 -11.04 -5.23 15.45
C SER A 70 -10.54 -4.84 14.06
N LEU A 71 -10.41 -5.80 13.14
CA LEU A 71 -10.04 -5.53 11.76
C LEU A 71 -11.03 -4.58 11.09
N LYS A 72 -12.33 -4.85 11.22
CA LYS A 72 -13.39 -4.00 10.68
C LYS A 72 -13.30 -2.58 11.22
N ALA A 73 -13.18 -2.41 12.54
CA ALA A 73 -13.09 -1.10 13.16
C ALA A 73 -11.88 -0.30 12.63
N ASN A 74 -10.73 -0.95 12.49
CA ASN A 74 -9.52 -0.30 11.96
C ASN A 74 -9.68 0.11 10.50
N VAL A 75 -10.32 -0.73 9.67
CA VAL A 75 -10.62 -0.42 8.27
C VAL A 75 -11.62 0.74 8.17
N ASP A 76 -12.68 0.74 8.98
CA ASP A 76 -13.68 1.81 9.00
C ASP A 76 -13.05 3.16 9.40
N VAL A 77 -12.13 3.15 10.39
CA VAL A 77 -11.36 4.34 10.78
C VAL A 77 -10.46 4.81 9.64
N ALA A 78 -9.70 3.91 9.01
CA ALA A 78 -8.84 4.26 7.90
C ALA A 78 -9.63 4.86 6.73
N LEU A 79 -10.78 4.26 6.39
CA LEU A 79 -11.68 4.76 5.36
C LEU A 79 -12.19 6.17 5.71
N SER A 80 -12.64 6.39 6.94
CA SER A 80 -13.09 7.70 7.43
C SER A 80 -11.99 8.75 7.33
N MET A 81 -10.75 8.38 7.67
CA MET A 81 -9.59 9.27 7.53
C MET A 81 -9.34 9.65 6.07
N CYS A 82 -9.35 8.68 5.16
CA CYS A 82 -9.20 8.93 3.72
C CYS A 82 -10.31 9.83 3.19
N SER A 83 -11.58 9.56 3.51
CA SER A 83 -12.71 10.39 3.11
C SER A 83 -12.57 11.83 3.63
N ARG A 84 -12.10 12.01 4.86
CA ARG A 84 -11.88 13.35 5.42
C ARG A 84 -10.75 14.12 4.72
N VAL A 85 -9.70 13.43 4.27
CA VAL A 85 -8.63 14.05 3.47
C VAL A 85 -9.18 14.53 2.13
N LEU A 86 -9.94 13.68 1.43
CA LEU A 86 -10.55 14.03 0.15
C LEU A 86 -11.55 15.19 0.28
N GLN A 87 -12.40 15.18 1.32
CA GLN A 87 -13.31 16.29 1.59
C GLN A 87 -12.57 17.59 1.91
N ARG A 88 -11.44 17.53 2.60
CA ARG A 88 -10.63 18.72 2.86
C ARG A 88 -10.03 19.27 1.58
N GLU A 89 -9.53 18.41 0.70
CA GLU A 89 -9.02 18.83 -0.61
C GLU A 89 -10.12 19.51 -1.44
N GLU A 90 -11.31 18.90 -1.52
CA GLU A 90 -12.45 19.46 -2.27
C GLU A 90 -12.92 20.81 -1.73
N ASN A 91 -12.91 20.98 -0.41
CA ASN A 91 -13.35 22.22 0.24
C ASN A 91 -12.23 23.26 0.42
N PHE A 92 -10.97 22.92 0.13
CA PHE A 92 -9.86 23.84 0.28
C PHE A 92 -9.73 24.68 -0.99
N ASP A 93 -10.30 25.89 -0.96
CA ASP A 93 -10.09 26.91 -1.97
C ASP A 93 -8.66 27.48 -1.87
N SER A 94 -7.71 26.64 -2.31
CA SER A 94 -6.28 26.96 -2.35
C SER A 94 -6.03 28.24 -3.13
N ASP A 95 -6.80 28.48 -4.21
CA ASP A 95 -6.59 29.62 -5.07
C ASP A 95 -6.94 30.93 -4.38
N SER A 96 -8.03 30.97 -3.60
CA SER A 96 -8.38 32.15 -2.81
C SER A 96 -7.32 32.45 -1.74
N VAL A 97 -6.92 31.45 -0.95
CA VAL A 97 -5.89 31.63 0.11
C VAL A 97 -4.55 32.07 -0.50
N LEU A 98 -4.13 31.48 -1.61
CA LEU A 98 -2.91 31.87 -2.31
C LEU A 98 -3.01 33.29 -2.87
N ASN A 99 -4.17 33.69 -3.39
CA ASN A 99 -4.38 35.02 -3.92
C ASN A 99 -4.34 36.10 -2.82
N GLU A 100 -4.99 35.87 -1.67
CA GLU A 100 -4.92 36.77 -0.51
C GLU A 100 -3.48 36.98 -0.03
N ASN A 101 -2.71 35.89 0.10
CA ASN A 101 -1.30 35.97 0.48
C ASN A 101 -0.45 36.72 -0.55
N ARG A 102 -0.71 36.55 -1.85
CA ARG A 102 -0.03 37.29 -2.91
C ARG A 102 -0.36 38.79 -2.84
N LEU A 103 -1.61 39.16 -2.56
CA LEU A 103 -2.04 40.54 -2.40
C LEU A 103 -1.40 41.19 -1.17
N ALA A 104 -1.34 40.49 -0.04
CA ALA A 104 -0.67 40.97 1.17
C ALA A 104 0.82 41.25 0.91
N ARG A 105 1.52 40.29 0.29
CA ARG A 105 2.94 40.45 -0.07
C ARG A 105 3.18 41.59 -1.05
N ARG A 106 2.27 41.81 -2.00
CA ARG A 106 2.36 42.94 -2.94
C ARG A 106 2.27 44.29 -2.20
N LYS A 107 1.33 44.42 -1.26
CA LYS A 107 1.19 45.63 -0.44
C LYS A 107 2.43 45.89 0.42
N GLU A 108 2.98 44.85 1.04
CA GLU A 108 4.22 44.96 1.81
C GLU A 108 5.39 45.37 0.93
N TRP A 109 5.49 44.79 -0.26
CA TRP A 109 6.53 45.14 -1.24
C TRP A 109 6.42 46.58 -1.72
N GLU A 110 5.21 47.03 -2.07
CA GLU A 110 4.97 48.44 -2.45
C GLU A 110 5.36 49.39 -1.31
N LYS A 111 4.99 49.07 -0.07
CA LYS A 111 5.38 49.87 1.09
C LYS A 111 6.90 49.92 1.27
N PHE A 112 7.58 48.78 1.12
CA PHE A 112 9.03 48.70 1.22
C PHE A 112 9.73 49.53 0.14
N ILE A 113 9.29 49.42 -1.11
CA ILE A 113 9.85 50.19 -2.23
C ILE A 113 9.64 51.68 -2.04
N ASN A 114 8.45 52.10 -1.62
CA ASN A 114 8.17 53.51 -1.36
C ASN A 114 9.06 54.05 -0.22
N ASP A 115 9.18 53.34 0.90
CA ASP A 115 10.05 53.77 2.01
C ASP A 115 11.53 53.83 1.59
N MET A 116 11.98 52.90 0.74
CA MET A 116 13.35 52.93 0.21
C MET A 116 13.57 54.13 -0.72
N SER A 117 12.62 54.38 -1.63
CA SER A 117 12.64 55.54 -2.53
C SER A 117 12.68 56.85 -1.74
N ASP A 118 11.84 56.99 -0.72
CA ASP A 118 11.79 58.17 0.13
C ASP A 118 13.11 58.36 0.91
N LYS A 119 13.73 57.27 1.37
CA LYS A 119 15.04 57.31 2.03
C LYS A 119 16.14 57.80 1.09
N CYS A 120 16.20 57.26 -0.13
CA CYS A 120 17.16 57.69 -1.15
C CYS A 120 16.97 59.18 -1.46
N GLN A 121 15.73 59.62 -1.70
CA GLN A 121 15.43 61.02 -1.99
C GLN A 121 15.85 61.97 -0.87
N ARG A 122 15.62 61.60 0.40
CA ARG A 122 16.06 62.41 1.55
C ARG A 122 17.57 62.53 1.63
N VAL A 123 18.29 61.44 1.35
CA VAL A 123 19.75 61.44 1.34
C VAL A 123 20.26 62.37 0.24
N ASP A 124 19.75 62.22 -0.98
CA ASP A 124 20.13 63.07 -2.12
C ASP A 124 19.85 64.55 -1.84
N GLN A 125 18.69 64.87 -1.26
CA GLN A 125 18.35 66.24 -0.88
C GLN A 125 19.33 66.80 0.16
N THR A 126 19.68 66.01 1.18
CA THR A 126 20.63 66.44 2.22
C THR A 126 22.02 66.71 1.62
N PHE A 127 22.47 65.85 0.70
CA PHE A 127 23.74 66.06 -0.01
C PHE A 127 23.70 67.32 -0.88
N GLN A 128 22.60 67.54 -1.62
CA GLN A 128 22.43 68.74 -2.45
C GLN A 128 22.44 70.03 -1.61
N GLU A 129 21.75 70.03 -0.47
CA GLU A 129 21.73 71.17 0.45
C GLU A 129 23.13 71.47 0.98
N LYS A 130 23.90 70.44 1.36
CA LYS A 130 25.28 70.61 1.82
C LYS A 130 26.24 71.05 0.72
N GLU A 131 26.08 70.55 -0.49
CA GLU A 131 26.86 70.99 -1.64
C GLU A 131 26.62 72.48 -1.94
N ASN A 132 25.36 72.92 -1.89
CA ASN A 132 24.98 74.31 -2.05
C ASN A 132 25.55 75.20 -0.92
N GLU A 133 25.44 74.77 0.35
CA GLU A 133 26.02 75.50 1.50
C GLU A 133 27.54 75.69 1.33
N ILE A 134 28.24 74.63 0.91
CA ILE A 134 29.69 74.66 0.67
C ILE A 134 30.01 75.60 -0.49
N GLN A 135 29.25 75.52 -1.59
CA GLN A 135 29.42 76.39 -2.74
C GLN A 135 29.24 77.87 -2.35
N GLU A 136 28.20 78.20 -1.58
CA GLU A 136 27.96 79.55 -1.06
C GLU A 136 29.09 80.02 -0.14
N PHE A 137 29.58 79.17 0.75
CA PHE A 137 30.70 79.47 1.64
C PHE A 137 31.97 79.82 0.85
N TYR A 138 32.32 79.03 -0.17
CA TYR A 138 33.48 79.30 -1.01
C TYR A 138 33.31 80.58 -1.83
N VAL A 139 32.12 80.85 -2.37
CA VAL A 139 31.81 82.11 -3.07
C VAL A 139 31.98 83.32 -2.14
N ASP A 140 31.51 83.25 -0.89
CA ASP A 140 31.67 84.32 0.09
C ASP A 140 33.14 84.49 0.51
N LEU A 141 33.87 83.39 0.69
CA LEU A 141 35.29 83.40 1.01
C LEU A 141 36.13 84.03 -0.12
N GLU A 142 35.85 83.67 -1.38
CA GLU A 142 36.49 84.26 -2.55
C GLU A 142 36.28 85.78 -2.62
N LYS A 143 35.05 86.25 -2.34
CA LYS A 143 34.73 87.69 -2.25
C LYS A 143 35.50 88.38 -1.13
N LYS A 144 35.58 87.77 0.06
CA LYS A 144 36.27 88.34 1.24
C LYS A 144 37.79 88.37 1.07
N LEU A 145 38.35 87.41 0.36
CA LEU A 145 39.79 87.33 0.10
C LEU A 145 40.23 88.14 -1.14
N HIS A 146 39.30 88.79 -1.85
CA HIS A 146 39.56 89.51 -3.10
C HIS A 146 40.27 88.64 -4.15
N ILE A 147 39.94 87.34 -4.21
CA ILE A 147 40.61 86.36 -5.08
C ILE A 147 40.00 86.30 -6.48
N THR A 148 38.81 86.85 -6.69
CA THR A 148 38.26 87.11 -8.03
C THR A 148 38.60 88.54 -8.48
N PRO A 149 38.90 88.76 -9.77
CA PRO A 149 39.16 90.11 -10.31
C PRO A 149 37.97 91.05 -10.15
#